data_AF-A0AAX1PG47-F1
#
_entry.id   AF-A0AAX1PG47-F1
#
_cell.length_a   1.000
_cell.length_b   1.000
_cell.length_c   1.000
_cell.angle_alpha   90.00
_cell.angle_beta   90.00
_cell.angle_gamma   90.00
#
_symmetry.space_group_name_H-M   'P 1'
#
loop_
_entity.id
_entity.type
_entity.pdbx_description
1 polymer ?
#
loop_
_entity_poly.entity_id
_entity_poly.type
_entity_poly.pdbx_seq_one_letter_code
_entity_poly.pdbx_strand_id
1 'polypeptide(L)' 'MRALWLGVGLGLCLLPLFGSTKDHPTAECSWLHDRIETLEKAIKQEDELGTREELARWKAEFKKKACHQYDY' A
#
# COMPACT_ATOMS: atom_id res chain seq x y z
N MET A 1 31.05 12.52 46.11
CA MET A 1 31.29 11.75 44.86
C MET A 1 30.12 10.81 44.65
N ARG A 2 29.70 10.59 43.39
CA ARG A 2 28.54 9.79 42.92
C ARG A 2 27.19 10.50 42.88
N ALA A 3 27.07 11.47 41.97
CA ALA A 3 25.79 11.85 41.36
C ALA A 3 26.01 12.22 39.87
N LEU A 4 26.95 11.52 39.23
CA LEU A 4 27.16 11.54 37.79
C LEU A 4 26.39 10.35 37.22
N TRP A 5 25.62 10.61 36.16
CA TRP A 5 25.09 9.63 35.21
C TRP A 5 23.76 8.92 35.52
N LEU A 6 22.69 9.63 35.87
CA LEU A 6 21.33 9.09 35.72
C LEU A 6 20.38 10.02 34.94
N GLY A 7 20.87 11.13 34.38
CA GLY A 7 20.04 12.13 33.69
C GLY A 7 20.02 12.06 32.16
N VAL A 8 20.84 11.20 31.54
CA VAL A 8 20.98 11.16 30.06
C VAL A 8 20.54 9.80 29.47
N GLY A 9 20.06 8.87 30.30
CA GLY A 9 19.71 7.51 29.88
C GLY A 9 18.24 7.27 29.52
N LEU A 10 17.38 8.29 29.61
CA LEU A 10 15.92 8.11 29.50
C LEU A 10 15.24 9.15 28.60
N GLY A 11 15.99 9.75 27.67
CA GLY A 11 15.47 10.70 26.69
C GLY A 11 15.55 10.23 25.23
N LEU A 12 16.10 9.03 24.97
CA LEU A 12 16.50 8.62 23.61
C LEU A 12 15.90 7.28 23.15
N CYS A 13 14.66 6.97 23.51
CA CYS A 13 13.97 5.75 23.03
C CYS A 13 12.51 5.96 22.61
N LEU A 14 12.09 7.19 22.30
CA LEU A 14 10.72 7.46 21.84
C LEU A 14 10.68 8.29 20.56
N LEU A 15 11.60 8.04 19.63
CA LEU A 15 11.20 8.14 18.24
C LEU A 15 10.46 6.84 17.96
N PRO A 16 9.11 6.82 17.84
CA PRO A 16 8.50 5.72 17.14
C PRO A 16 9.17 5.75 15.77
N LEU A 17 9.91 4.69 15.48
CA LEU A 17 10.18 4.33 14.11
C LEU A 17 8.79 4.23 13.48
N PHE A 18 8.30 5.33 12.91
CA PHE A 18 7.32 5.33 11.82
C PHE A 18 8.03 4.70 10.61
N GLY A 19 8.60 3.51 10.80
CA GLY A 19 8.73 2.56 9.73
C GLY A 19 7.29 2.21 9.42
N SER A 20 6.74 2.83 8.38
CA SER A 20 5.56 2.33 7.71
C SER A 20 5.87 0.91 7.28
N THR A 21 5.62 -0.05 8.16
CA THR A 21 5.26 -1.40 7.74
C THR A 21 3.97 -1.19 6.98
N LYS A 22 4.05 -1.02 5.66
CA LYS A 22 2.83 -0.91 4.87
C LYS A 22 2.02 -2.17 5.15
N ASP A 23 0.76 -1.95 5.52
CA ASP A 23 -0.12 -3.03 5.90
C ASP A 23 -0.30 -4.01 4.73
N HIS A 24 -0.50 -5.28 5.05
CA HIS A 24 -0.90 -6.27 4.04
C HIS A 24 -2.27 -5.89 3.46
N PRO A 25 -2.50 -6.10 2.16
CA PRO A 25 -3.74 -5.74 1.51
C PRO A 25 -4.91 -6.55 2.05
N THR A 26 -6.07 -5.92 2.15
CA THR A 26 -7.32 -6.66 2.36
C THR A 26 -7.60 -7.57 1.17
N ALA A 27 -8.39 -8.63 1.37
CA ALA A 27 -8.76 -9.54 0.28
C ALA A 27 -9.42 -8.80 -0.90
N GLU A 28 -10.25 -7.80 -0.61
CA GLU A 28 -10.87 -6.95 -1.63
C GLU A 28 -9.83 -6.13 -2.41
N CYS A 29 -8.90 -5.51 -1.71
CA CYS A 29 -7.86 -4.70 -2.32
C CYS A 29 -6.88 -5.55 -3.13
N SER A 30 -6.54 -6.76 -2.67
CA SER A 30 -5.74 -7.73 -3.42
C SER A 30 -6.45 -8.15 -4.71
N TRP A 31 -7.75 -8.47 -4.63
CA TRP A 31 -8.53 -8.82 -5.82
C TRP A 31 -8.59 -7.68 -6.84
N LEU A 32 -8.78 -6.43 -6.37
CA LEU A 32 -8.79 -5.26 -7.26
C LEU A 32 -7.43 -5.07 -7.94
N HIS A 33 -6.33 -5.26 -7.22
CA HIS A 33 -4.98 -5.19 -7.77
C HIS A 33 -4.78 -6.23 -8.89
N ASP A 34 -5.09 -7.50 -8.61
CA ASP A 34 -4.94 -8.60 -9.57
C ASP A 34 -5.83 -8.43 -10.81
N ARG A 35 -7.05 -7.93 -10.62
CA ARG A 35 -7.97 -7.63 -11.72
C ARG A 35 -7.43 -6.51 -12.61
N ILE A 36 -6.91 -5.44 -12.02
CA ILE A 36 -6.29 -4.33 -12.76
C ILE A 36 -5.08 -4.84 -13.55
N GLU A 37 -4.17 -5.60 -12.92
CA GLU A 37 -3.01 -6.18 -13.60
C GLU A 37 -3.40 -7.06 -14.79
N THR A 38 -4.43 -7.90 -14.62
CA THR A 38 -4.91 -8.80 -15.68
C THR A 38 -5.44 -8.00 -16.87
N LEU A 39 -6.22 -6.95 -16.61
CA LEU A 39 -6.77 -6.08 -17.65
C LEU A 39 -5.67 -5.28 -18.37
N GLU A 40 -4.67 -4.79 -17.64
CA GLU A 40 -3.52 -4.10 -18.24
C GLU A 40 -2.70 -5.04 -19.14
N LYS A 41 -2.49 -6.29 -18.72
CA LYS A 41 -1.81 -7.32 -19.52
C LYS A 41 -2.62 -7.69 -20.77
N ALA A 42 -3.95 -7.75 -20.69
CA ALA A 42 -4.82 -8.01 -21.84
C ALA A 42 -4.76 -6.88 -22.87
N ILE A 43 -4.87 -5.63 -22.41
CA ILE A 43 -4.75 -4.44 -23.28
C ILE A 43 -3.37 -4.40 -23.96
N LYS A 44 -2.29 -4.72 -23.22
CA LYS A 44 -0.94 -4.79 -23.78
C LYS A 44 -0.81 -5.86 -24.88
N GLN A 45 -1.66 -6.88 -24.88
CA GLN A 45 -1.71 -7.94 -25.88
C GLN A 45 -2.74 -7.66 -27.00
N GLU A 46 -3.21 -6.41 -27.11
CA GLU A 46 -4.22 -5.96 -28.09
C GLU A 46 -5.61 -6.63 -27.93
N ASP A 47 -5.87 -7.26 -26.78
CA ASP A 47 -7.21 -7.74 -26.41
C ASP A 47 -8.01 -6.60 -25.77
N GLU A 48 -8.50 -5.69 -26.61
CA GLU A 48 -9.09 -4.41 -26.21
C GLU A 48 -10.63 -4.42 -26.06
N LEU A 49 -11.31 -5.51 -26.41
CA LEU A 49 -12.77 -5.57 -26.44
C LEU A 49 -13.35 -5.55 -25.01
N GLY A 50 -13.75 -4.36 -24.55
CA GLY A 50 -14.36 -4.13 -23.24
C GLY A 50 -13.37 -3.94 -22.08
N THR A 51 -12.08 -4.26 -22.28
CA THR A 51 -11.04 -4.24 -21.24
C THR A 51 -10.65 -2.83 -20.79
N ARG A 52 -10.70 -1.80 -21.65
CA ARG A 52 -10.34 -0.41 -21.28
C ARG A 52 -11.37 0.26 -20.36
N GLU A 53 -12.66 0.07 -20.63
CA GLU A 53 -13.74 0.63 -19.80
C GLU A 53 -13.79 -0.07 -18.45
N GLU A 54 -13.65 -1.40 -18.43
CA GLU A 54 -13.52 -2.17 -17.19
C GLU A 54 -12.29 -1.73 -16.39
N LEU A 55 -11.12 -1.55 -17.04
CA LEU A 55 -9.92 -1.08 -16.37
C LEU A 55 -10.13 0.27 -15.71
N ALA A 56 -10.77 1.22 -16.41
CA ALA A 56 -11.08 2.54 -15.86
C ALA A 56 -11.99 2.43 -14.62
N ARG A 57 -13.01 1.58 -14.69
CA ARG A 57 -13.93 1.34 -13.56
C ARG A 57 -13.21 0.76 -12.35
N TRP A 58 -12.37 -0.26 -12.54
CA TRP A 58 -11.66 -0.90 -11.43
C TRP A 58 -10.58 -0.01 -10.83
N LYS A 59 -9.88 0.79 -11.66
CA LYS A 59 -8.95 1.83 -11.16
C LYS A 59 -9.65 2.89 -10.32
N ALA A 60 -10.86 3.30 -10.70
CA ALA A 60 -11.66 4.23 -9.91
C ALA A 60 -12.03 3.64 -8.54
N GLU A 61 -12.45 2.37 -8.48
CA GLU A 61 -12.80 1.71 -7.22
C GLU A 61 -11.56 1.48 -6.34
N PHE A 62 -10.42 1.08 -6.93
CA PHE A 62 -9.13 0.94 -6.25
C PHE A 62 -8.71 2.24 -5.57
N LYS A 63 -8.85 3.38 -6.28
CA LYS A 63 -8.57 4.71 -5.72
C LYS A 63 -9.55 5.07 -4.60
N LYS A 64 -10.85 4.89 -4.84
CA LYS A 64 -11.93 5.22 -3.88
C LYS A 64 -11.76 4.47 -2.56
N LYS A 65 -11.25 3.24 -2.60
CA LYS A 65 -10.99 2.40 -1.42
C LYS A 65 -9.61 2.61 -0.79
N ALA A 66 -8.83 3.58 -1.27
CA ALA A 66 -7.47 3.84 -0.82
C ALA A 66 -6.54 2.62 -0.88
N CYS A 67 -6.81 1.69 -1.80
CA CYS A 67 -6.08 0.43 -1.91
C CYS A 67 -4.57 0.64 -2.13
N HIS A 68 -4.15 1.72 -2.81
CA HIS A 68 -2.75 2.11 -3.02
C HIS A 68 -1.88 2.24 -1.75
N GLN A 69 -2.46 2.25 -0.55
CA GLN A 69 -1.74 2.35 0.72
C GLN A 69 -1.09 1.02 1.16
N TYR A 70 -1.50 -0.12 0.60
CA TYR A 70 -1.01 -1.45 0.97
C TYR A 70 0.22 -1.87 0.18
N ASP A 71 0.92 -2.89 0.67
CA ASP A 71 2.02 -3.57 -0.06
C ASP A 71 1.48 -4.81 -0.81
N TYR A 72 1.35 -4.67 -2.13
CA TYR A 72 0.90 -5.70 -3.08
C TYR A 72 2.06 -6.53 -3.63
#